data_AF-A0A1C5PYA5-F1
#
_entry.id   AF-A0A1C5PYA5-F1
#
_cell.length_a   1.000
_cell.length_b   1.000
_cell.length_c   1.000
_cell.angle_alpha   90.00
_cell.angle_beta   90.00
_cell.angle_gamma   90.00
#
_symmetry.space_group_name_H-M   'P 1'
#
loop_
_entity.id
_entity.type
_entity.pdbx_description
1 polymer ?
#
loop_
_entity_poly.entity_id
_entity_poly.type
_entity_poly.pdbx_seq_one_letter_code
_entity_poly.pdbx_strand_id
1 'polypeptide(L)'
;MVYYDILCYIDVPQEDGKNIRVYLNVEIQNNPYPGYSIITRGYAYVSRIVSEQWGSEYDDKNYDGMKKVYSLWIMPKAPKRKDGYMNVYETNERIICGRQQKKKKFMTRE
;
A
#
# COMPACT_ATOMS: atom_id res chain seq x y z
N MET A 1 5.56 -6.44 -20.57
CA MET A 1 4.81 -7.27 -19.62
C MET A 1 5.51 -7.15 -18.27
N VAL A 2 4.78 -6.83 -17.20
CA VAL A 2 5.33 -6.70 -15.84
C VAL A 2 5.03 -8.00 -15.12
N TYR A 3 6.04 -8.60 -14.51
CA TYR A 3 5.90 -9.80 -13.71
C TYR A 3 6.18 -9.44 -12.25
N TYR A 4 5.33 -9.93 -11.36
CA TYR A 4 5.58 -9.88 -9.94
C TYR A 4 6.35 -11.14 -9.55
N ASP A 5 7.34 -11.01 -8.66
CA ASP A 5 7.96 -12.19 -8.06
C ASP A 5 6.92 -12.93 -7.21
N ILE A 6 6.22 -12.18 -6.35
CA ILE A 6 5.10 -12.68 -5.56
C ILE A 6 4.02 -11.58 -5.49
N LEU A 7 2.81 -11.90 -5.94
CA LEU A 7 1.60 -11.11 -5.69
C LEU A 7 0.56 -12.00 -4.99
N CYS A 8 0.12 -11.59 -3.81
CA CYS A 8 -0.89 -12.30 -3.05
C CYS A 8 -1.84 -11.34 -2.32
N TYR A 9 -2.87 -11.90 -1.71
CA TYR A 9 -3.72 -11.18 -0.76
C TYR A 9 -3.69 -11.90 0.60
N ILE A 10 -3.79 -11.11 1.66
CA ILE A 10 -3.79 -11.56 3.04
C ILE A 10 -5.07 -11.03 3.69
N ASP A 11 -5.84 -11.92 4.30
CA ASP A 11 -7.00 -11.54 5.12
C ASP A 11 -6.56 -11.45 6.58
N VAL A 12 -6.55 -10.22 7.11
CA VAL A 12 -6.10 -9.94 8.47
C VAL A 12 -7.31 -9.90 9.40
N PRO A 13 -7.44 -10.84 10.37
CA PRO A 13 -8.55 -10.84 11.29
C PRO A 13 -8.52 -9.63 12.22
N GLN A 14 -9.69 -9.05 12.47
CA GLN A 14 -9.91 -7.91 13.36
C GLN A 14 -10.64 -8.35 14.63
N GLU A 15 -10.55 -7.53 15.68
CA GLU A 15 -11.21 -7.78 16.97
C GLU A 15 -12.74 -7.89 16.85
N ASP A 16 -13.35 -7.23 15.87
CA ASP A 16 -14.80 -7.28 15.63
C ASP A 16 -15.24 -8.53 14.83
N GLY A 17 -14.35 -9.49 14.62
CA GLY A 17 -14.60 -10.73 13.90
C GLY A 17 -14.63 -10.59 12.37
N LYS A 18 -14.38 -9.40 11.82
CA LYS A 18 -14.25 -9.18 10.38
C LYS A 18 -12.79 -9.34 9.94
N ASN A 19 -12.60 -9.55 8.64
CA ASN A 19 -11.27 -9.55 8.03
C ASN A 19 -11.06 -8.27 7.22
N ILE A 20 -9.85 -7.72 7.30
CA ILE A 20 -9.37 -6.70 6.35
C ILE A 20 -8.50 -7.41 5.32
N ARG A 21 -8.90 -7.34 4.05
CA ARG A 21 -8.06 -7.82 2.94
C ARG A 21 -6.99 -6.79 2.59
N VAL A 22 -5.75 -7.28 2.47
CA VAL A 22 -4.60 -6.52 2.03
C VAL A 22 -3.98 -7.20 0.83
N TYR A 23 -3.78 -6.46 -0.26
CA TYR A 23 -3.00 -6.92 -1.40
C TYR A 23 -1.52 -6.64 -1.14
N LEU A 24 -0.67 -7.63 -1.39
CA LEU A 24 0.76 -7.55 -1.14
C LEU A 24 1.54 -8.01 -2.38
N ASN A 25 2.32 -7.09 -2.92
CA ASN A 25 3.43 -7.42 -3.82
C ASN A 25 4.73 -7.52 -3.01
N VAL A 26 5.53 -8.56 -3.26
CA VAL A 26 6.90 -8.69 -2.73
C VAL A 26 7.86 -8.87 -3.89
N GLU A 27 8.90 -8.04 -3.96
CA GLU A 27 9.93 -8.09 -5.01
C GLU A 27 11.33 -8.19 -4.40
N ILE A 28 12.16 -9.05 -4.98
CA ILE A 28 13.56 -9.22 -4.62
C ILE A 28 14.44 -8.41 -5.58
N GLN A 29 15.16 -7.44 -5.03
CA GLN A 29 16.05 -6.57 -5.78
C GLN A 29 17.52 -6.96 -5.63
N ASN A 30 18.20 -7.06 -6.77
CA ASN A 30 19.65 -7.26 -6.83
C ASN A 30 20.44 -5.98 -7.17
N ASN A 31 19.79 -4.97 -7.74
CA ASN A 31 20.43 -3.72 -8.14
C ASN A 31 19.76 -2.51 -7.44
N PRO A 32 20.51 -1.72 -6.64
CA PRO A 32 19.99 -0.49 -6.03
C PRO A 32 19.81 0.68 -6.99
N TYR A 33 20.38 0.60 -8.21
CA TYR A 33 20.30 1.64 -9.23
C TYR A 33 19.90 1.02 -10.57
N PRO A 34 18.61 0.69 -10.77
CA PRO A 34 18.13 0.08 -12.01
C PRO A 34 18.04 1.06 -13.20
N GLY A 35 18.55 2.29 -13.07
CA GLY A 35 18.48 3.33 -14.10
C GLY A 35 17.28 4.27 -13.97
N TYR A 36 16.47 4.13 -12.92
CA TYR A 36 15.32 4.98 -12.62
C TYR A 36 15.05 5.01 -11.11
N SER A 37 14.17 5.92 -10.68
CA SER A 37 13.76 6.03 -9.27
C SER A 37 12.97 4.80 -8.83
N ILE A 38 13.41 4.17 -7.74
CA ILE A 38 12.72 3.04 -7.12
C ILE A 38 11.31 3.41 -6.67
N ILE A 39 11.12 4.65 -6.22
CA ILE A 39 9.84 5.16 -5.73
C ILE A 39 8.83 5.23 -6.88
N THR A 40 9.25 5.74 -8.04
CA THR A 40 8.39 5.82 -9.23
C THR A 40 7.94 4.44 -9.70
N ARG A 41 8.84 3.44 -9.67
CA ARG A 41 8.46 2.06 -9.97
C ARG A 41 7.51 1.47 -8.93
N GLY A 42 7.78 1.71 -7.65
CA GLY A 42 6.88 1.31 -6.55
C GLY A 42 5.47 1.87 -6.73
N TYR A 43 5.34 3.15 -7.12
CA TYR A 43 4.05 3.74 -7.45
C TYR A 43 3.38 3.06 -8.63
N ALA A 44 4.10 2.80 -9.74
CA ALA A 44 3.52 2.12 -10.89
C ALA A 44 2.93 0.75 -10.53
N TYR A 45 3.59 0.00 -9.63
CA TYR A 45 3.13 -1.31 -9.19
C TYR A 45 1.90 -1.21 -8.30
N VAL A 46 1.95 -0.35 -7.28
CA VAL A 46 0.80 -0.11 -6.40
C VAL A 46 -0.42 0.36 -7.20
N SER A 47 -0.24 1.34 -8.10
CA SER A 47 -1.31 1.86 -8.96
C SER A 47 -1.93 0.79 -9.85
N ARG A 48 -1.12 -0.15 -10.36
CA ARG A 48 -1.61 -1.25 -11.18
C ARG A 48 -2.49 -2.20 -10.37
N ILE A 49 -2.04 -2.63 -9.19
CA ILE A 49 -2.81 -3.52 -8.31
C ILE A 49 -4.08 -2.84 -7.83
N VAL A 50 -4.02 -1.54 -7.50
CA VAL A 50 -5.23 -0.75 -7.21
C VAL A 50 -6.18 -0.76 -8.39
N SER A 51 -5.70 -0.54 -9.61
CA SER A 51 -6.56 -0.54 -10.80
C SER A 51 -7.16 -1.92 -11.10
N GLU A 52 -6.43 -3.00 -10.81
CA GLU A 52 -6.90 -4.39 -10.98
C GLU A 52 -8.06 -4.75 -10.03
N GLN A 53 -8.23 -4.02 -8.93
CA GLN A 53 -9.37 -4.19 -8.01
C GLN A 53 -10.69 -3.62 -8.56
N TRP A 54 -10.66 -2.84 -9.66
CA TRP A 54 -11.86 -2.26 -10.28
C TRP A 54 -12.87 -3.33 -10.69
N GLY A 55 -14.15 -3.12 -10.35
CA GLY A 55 -15.26 -4.02 -10.67
C GLY A 55 -15.34 -5.26 -9.78
N SER A 56 -14.36 -5.51 -8.90
CA SER A 56 -14.38 -6.61 -7.93
C SER A 56 -14.46 -6.10 -6.48
N GLU A 57 -13.58 -5.18 -6.10
CA GLU A 57 -13.53 -4.63 -4.73
C GLU A 57 -14.19 -3.24 -4.65
N TYR A 58 -14.15 -2.47 -5.74
CA TYR A 58 -14.71 -1.12 -5.80
C TYR A 58 -15.18 -0.77 -7.22
N ASP A 59 -16.01 0.26 -7.34
CA ASP A 59 -16.54 0.77 -8.61
C ASP A 59 -16.74 2.30 -8.55
N ASP A 60 -17.38 2.86 -9.59
CA ASP A 60 -17.69 4.29 -9.70
C ASP A 60 -18.72 4.78 -8.67
N LYS A 61 -19.42 3.86 -7.99
CA LYS A 61 -20.42 4.17 -6.97
C LYS A 61 -19.86 4.08 -5.56
N ASN A 62 -18.81 3.28 -5.34
CA ASN A 62 -18.20 3.08 -4.03
C ASN A 62 -16.68 2.90 -4.09
N TYR A 63 -15.95 4.02 -4.16
CA TYR A 63 -14.48 4.02 -4.10
C TYR A 63 -13.90 3.58 -2.74
N ASP A 64 -14.66 3.77 -1.65
CA ASP A 64 -14.24 3.37 -0.30
C ASP A 64 -14.16 1.83 -0.14
N GLY A 65 -14.68 1.07 -1.12
CA GLY A 65 -14.50 -0.38 -1.20
C GLY A 65 -13.05 -0.84 -1.45
N MET A 66 -12.21 0.06 -1.97
CA MET A 66 -10.82 -0.23 -2.37
C MET A 66 -10.01 -0.84 -1.22
N LYS A 67 -9.33 -1.96 -1.50
CA LYS A 67 -8.49 -2.65 -0.53
C LYS A 67 -7.09 -2.07 -0.50
N LYS A 68 -6.48 -2.10 0.68
CA LYS A 68 -5.14 -1.58 0.88
C LYS A 68 -4.13 -2.41 0.09
N VAL A 69 -3.21 -1.72 -0.58
CA VAL A 69 -2.12 -2.34 -1.35
C VAL A 69 -0.80 -1.96 -0.71
N TYR A 70 0.05 -2.96 -0.46
CA TYR A 70 1.44 -2.78 -0.12
C TYR A 70 2.34 -3.38 -1.19
N SER A 71 3.48 -2.73 -1.41
CA SER A 71 4.57 -3.29 -2.21
C SER A 71 5.83 -3.29 -1.36
N LEU A 72 6.30 -4.49 -0.99
CA LEU A 72 7.51 -4.71 -0.23
C LEU A 72 8.67 -5.03 -1.18
N TRP A 73 9.79 -4.35 -0.98
CA TRP A 73 10.98 -4.49 -1.80
C TRP A 73 12.13 -4.92 -0.91
N ILE A 74 12.63 -6.12 -1.12
CA ILE A 74 13.69 -6.72 -0.30
C ILE A 74 14.98 -6.73 -1.10
N MET A 75 16.06 -6.24 -0.50
CA MET A 75 17.39 -6.28 -1.12
C MET A 75 18.34 -7.09 -0.23
N PRO A 76 18.46 -8.40 -0.46
CA PRO A 76 19.27 -9.27 0.41
C PRO A 76 20.76 -8.91 0.41
N LYS A 77 21.27 -8.37 -0.69
CA LYS A 77 22.68 -7.97 -0.87
C LYS A 77 22.81 -6.45 -0.98
N ALA A 78 22.27 -5.73 -0.01
CA ALA A 78 22.35 -4.27 0.02
C ALA A 78 23.82 -3.80 0.14
N PRO A 79 24.21 -2.68 -0.50
CA PRO A 79 25.51 -2.06 -0.25
C PRO A 79 25.65 -1.71 1.24
N LYS A 80 26.84 -1.87 1.82
CA LYS A 80 27.10 -1.61 3.26
C LYS A 80 26.50 -0.29 3.79
N ARG A 81 26.52 0.78 3.00
CA ARG A 81 25.94 2.09 3.35
C ARG A 81 24.41 2.11 3.52
N LYS A 82 23.71 1.05 3.10
CA LYS A 82 22.25 0.87 3.16
C LYS A 82 21.89 -0.43 3.90
N ASP A 83 22.86 -1.09 4.53
CA ASP A 83 22.60 -2.28 5.32
C ASP A 83 21.73 -1.94 6.54
N GLY A 84 20.69 -2.72 6.77
CA GLY A 84 19.67 -2.46 7.81
C GLY A 84 18.72 -1.29 7.53
N TYR A 85 18.77 -0.64 6.36
CA TYR A 85 17.86 0.48 6.07
C TYR A 85 16.46 -0.02 5.73
N MET A 86 15.46 0.62 6.33
CA MET A 86 14.06 0.45 5.98
C MET A 86 13.48 1.81 5.63
N ASN A 87 12.99 1.96 4.40
CA ASN A 87 12.33 3.19 3.95
C ASN A 87 10.86 2.88 3.66
N VAL A 88 9.97 3.75 4.11
CA VAL A 88 8.53 3.65 3.84
C VAL A 88 8.12 4.85 3.00
N TYR A 89 7.34 4.59 1.96
CA TYR A 89 6.77 5.62 1.08
C TYR A 89 5.27 5.43 1.06
N GLU A 90 4.53 6.47 1.40
CA GLU A 90 3.09 6.43 1.58
C GLU A 90 2.44 7.74 1.11
N THR A 91 1.14 7.66 0.81
CA THR A 91 0.31 8.82 0.48
C THR A 91 -0.53 9.17 1.69
N ASN A 92 -0.45 10.43 2.14
CA ASN A 92 -1.25 10.97 3.24
C ASN A 92 -1.95 12.25 2.80
N GLU A 93 -3.15 12.47 3.33
CA GLU A 93 -3.83 13.78 3.21
C GLU A 93 -2.96 14.86 3.86
N ARG A 94 -2.75 15.98 3.16
CA ARG A 94 -2.08 17.16 3.70
C ARG A 94 -2.99 18.38 3.57
N ILE A 95 -3.39 18.94 4.71
CA ILE A 95 -4.19 20.17 4.76
C ILE A 95 -3.26 21.38 4.61
N ILE A 96 -3.42 22.14 3.52
CA ILE A 96 -2.64 23.36 3.25
C ILE A 96 -3.33 24.59 3.87
N CYS A 97 -4.67 24.64 3.84
CA CYS A 97 -5.46 25.72 4.44
C CYS A 97 -6.81 25.20 4.95
N GLY A 98 -7.41 25.88 5.94
CA GLY A 98 -8.63 25.43 6.63
C GLY A 98 -8.33 24.59 7.88
N ARG A 99 -9.38 24.19 8.61
CA ARG A 99 -9.26 23.28 9.77
C ARG A 99 -10.18 22.09 9.58
N GLN A 100 -9.67 20.90 9.87
CA GLN A 100 -10.50 19.70 9.96
C GLN A 100 -11.40 19.85 11.19
N GLN A 101 -12.72 19.79 11.01
CA GLN A 101 -13.63 19.69 12.15
C GLN A 101 -13.41 18.33 12.81
N LYS A 102 -13.12 18.32 14.12
CA LYS A 102 -13.04 17.05 14.88
C LYS A 102 -14.39 16.33 14.74
N LYS A 103 -14.38 15.11 14.21
CA LYS A 103 -15.57 14.25 14.26
C LYS A 103 -15.95 14.09 15.74
N LYS A 104 -17.15 14.52 16.13
CA LYS A 104 -17.69 14.24 17.47
C LYS A 104 -17.79 12.72 17.60
N LYS A 105 -17.12 12.12 18.59
CA LYS A 105 -17.37 10.73 18.97
C LYS A 105 -18.82 10.68 19.44
N PHE A 106 -19.68 10.00 18.70
CA PHE A 106 -20.97 9.57 19.23
C PHE A 106 -20.66 8.50 20.28
N MET A 107 -20.72 8.88 21.55
CA MET A 107 -20.75 7.92 22.65
C MET A 107 -22.10 7.23 22.59
N THR A 108 -22.16 6.02 22.03
CA THR A 108 -23.28 5.11 22.30
C THR A 108 -23.25 4.82 23.79
N ARG A 109 -24.32 5.22 24.50
CA ARG A 109 -24.57 4.78 25.88
C ARG A 109 -24.96 3.30 25.81
N GLU A 110 -24.23 2.47 26.53
CA GLU A 110 -24.67 1.13 26.94
C GLU A 110 -25.94 1.22 27.81
#